data_AF-A0AAW8KYD6-F1
#
_entry.id   AF-A0AAW8KYD6-F1
#
_cell.length_a   1.000
_cell.length_b   1.000
_cell.length_c   1.000
_cell.angle_alpha   90.00
_cell.angle_beta   90.00
_cell.angle_gamma   90.00
#
_symmetry.space_group_name_H-M   'P 1'
#
loop_
_entity.id
_entity.type
_entity.pdbx_description
1 polymer ?
#
loop_
_entity_poly.entity_id
_entity_poly.type
_entity_poly.pdbx_seq_one_letter_code
_entity_poly.pdbx_strand_id
1 'polypeptide(L)'
;RVSLPLQNRSKGFNWFFSFLVWFNKIQADSNSKYILLLDEPGLNLHATAQADLLRFLESLVDKYQVIYTTHSPFMVETTKLNRVRTVFSDSDSSIISDSI
;
A
#
# COMPACT_ATOMS: atom_id res chain seq x y z
N ARG A 1 -24.42 -17.53 -1.65
CA ARG A 1 -23.31 -17.21 -2.58
C ARG A 1 -23.42 -15.73 -2.90
N VAL A 2 -22.61 -14.87 -2.27
CA VAL A 2 -22.63 -13.43 -2.52
C VAL A 2 -21.67 -13.16 -3.68
N SER A 3 -22.18 -12.75 -4.83
CA SER A 3 -21.34 -12.24 -5.91
C SER A 3 -21.07 -10.76 -5.67
N LEU A 4 -19.80 -10.35 -5.72
CA LEU A 4 -19.40 -8.96 -5.74
C LEU A 4 -19.33 -8.52 -7.22
N PRO A 5 -20.29 -7.76 -7.76
CA PRO A 5 -20.22 -7.30 -9.14
C PRO A 5 -19.13 -6.23 -9.29
N LEU A 6 -17.92 -6.65 -9.64
CA LEU A 6 -16.74 -5.80 -9.83
C LEU A 6 -16.96 -4.70 -10.90
N GLN A 7 -17.81 -4.98 -11.88
CA GLN A 7 -18.20 -4.05 -12.94
C GLN A 7 -18.90 -2.76 -12.44
N ASN A 8 -19.48 -2.78 -11.23
CA ASN A 8 -20.15 -1.62 -10.64
C ASN A 8 -19.29 -0.92 -9.57
N ARG A 9 -18.00 -1.24 -9.48
CA ARG A 9 -17.08 -0.70 -8.46
C ARG A 9 -16.08 0.26 -9.07
N SER A 10 -15.51 1.12 -8.22
CA SER A 10 -14.47 2.06 -8.65
C SER A 10 -13.23 1.31 -9.14
N LYS A 11 -12.49 1.93 -10.07
CA LYS A 11 -11.21 1.38 -10.56
C LYS A 11 -10.26 1.06 -9.41
N GLY A 12 -10.26 1.89 -8.37
CA GLY A 12 -9.52 1.68 -7.13
C GLY A 12 -9.86 0.41 -6.38
N PHE A 13 -11.15 0.18 -6.16
CA PHE A 13 -11.62 -1.01 -5.48
C PHE A 13 -11.25 -2.26 -6.28
N ASN A 14 -11.39 -2.22 -7.60
CA ASN A 14 -11.03 -3.35 -8.46
C ASN A 14 -9.52 -3.64 -8.42
N TRP A 15 -8.66 -2.63 -8.44
CA TRP A 15 -7.22 -2.79 -8.29
C TRP A 15 -6.86 -3.39 -6.93
N PHE A 16 -7.37 -2.79 -5.84
CA PHE A 16 -7.09 -3.24 -4.47
C PHE A 16 -7.55 -4.69 -4.23
N PHE A 17 -8.77 -5.02 -4.67
CA PHE A 17 -9.29 -6.38 -4.55
C PHE A 17 -8.49 -7.38 -5.39
N SER A 18 -8.08 -7.00 -6.61
CA SER A 18 -7.22 -7.84 -7.46
C SER A 18 -5.86 -8.09 -6.79
N PHE A 19 -5.26 -7.05 -6.20
CA PHE A 19 -4.04 -7.16 -5.40
C PHE A 19 -4.23 -8.13 -4.23
N LEU A 20 -5.31 -8.02 -3.45
CA LEU A 20 -5.58 -8.94 -2.34
C LEU A 20 -5.72 -10.40 -2.78
N VAL A 21 -6.41 -10.66 -3.90
CA VAL A 21 -6.57 -12.02 -4.43
C VAL A 21 -5.24 -12.58 -4.91
N TRP A 22 -4.47 -11.79 -5.67
CA TRP A 22 -3.14 -12.16 -6.11
C TRP A 22 -2.21 -12.40 -4.92
N PHE A 23 -2.25 -11.51 -3.92
CA PHE A 23 -1.42 -11.59 -2.74
C PHE A 23 -1.71 -12.86 -1.92
N ASN A 24 -2.99 -13.19 -1.71
CA ASN A 24 -3.37 -14.46 -1.07
C ASN A 24 -2.84 -15.69 -1.81
N LYS A 25 -2.78 -15.64 -3.15
CA LYS A 25 -2.25 -16.73 -3.94
C LYS A 25 -0.74 -16.90 -3.75
N ILE A 26 0.02 -15.82 -3.70
CA ILE A 26 1.49 -15.91 -3.50
C ILE A 26 1.84 -16.33 -2.07
N GLN A 27 1.01 -16.00 -1.08
CA GLN A 27 1.22 -16.46 0.31
C GLN A 27 1.10 -17.99 0.47
N ALA A 28 0.45 -18.68 -0.47
CA ALA A 28 0.38 -20.14 -0.45
C ALA A 28 1.74 -20.80 -0.70
N ASP A 29 2.69 -20.08 -1.30
CA ASP A 29 4.06 -20.52 -1.49
C ASP A 29 4.95 -20.01 -0.35
N SER A 30 5.03 -20.81 0.71
CA SER A 30 5.77 -20.49 1.95
C SER A 30 7.29 -20.37 1.79
N ASN A 31 7.87 -20.77 0.66
CA ASN A 31 9.32 -20.79 0.47
C ASN A 31 9.85 -19.58 -0.30
N SER A 32 8.95 -18.73 -0.79
CA SER A 32 9.29 -17.58 -1.63
C SER A 32 9.41 -16.30 -0.80
N LYS A 33 10.56 -15.61 -0.91
CA LYS A 33 10.80 -14.30 -0.30
C LYS A 33 10.38 -13.20 -1.28
N TYR A 34 9.36 -12.43 -0.92
CA TYR A 34 8.87 -11.33 -1.74
C TYR A 34 9.20 -9.96 -1.13
N ILE A 35 9.53 -9.01 -1.99
CA ILE A 35 9.52 -7.57 -1.69
C ILE A 35 8.30 -6.98 -2.39
N LEU A 36 7.44 -6.31 -1.63
CA LEU A 36 6.24 -5.66 -2.16
C LEU A 36 6.58 -4.19 -2.42
N LEU A 37 6.50 -3.79 -3.70
CA LEU A 37 6.65 -2.41 -4.14
C LEU A 37 5.29 -1.92 -4.63
N LEU A 38 4.71 -0.93 -3.95
CA LEU A 38 3.36 -0.45 -4.24
C LEU A 38 3.40 1.05 -4.52
N ASP A 39 2.97 1.45 -5.72
CA ASP A 39 2.88 2.85 -6.09
C ASP A 39 1.46 3.38 -5.81
N GLU A 40 1.34 4.36 -4.91
CA GLU A 40 0.09 4.97 -4.47
C GLU A 40 -1.10 3.99 -4.26
N PRO A 41 -0.95 2.96 -3.41
CA PRO A 41 -1.94 1.89 -3.29
C PRO A 41 -3.31 2.36 -2.72
N GLY A 42 -3.36 3.56 -2.13
CA GLY A 42 -4.57 4.16 -1.57
C GLY A 42 -5.27 5.21 -2.44
N LEU A 43 -4.76 5.53 -3.65
CA LEU A 43 -5.18 6.69 -4.46
C LEU A 43 -6.70 6.80 -4.68
N ASN A 44 -7.38 5.66 -4.76
CA ASN A 44 -8.81 5.59 -5.10
C ASN A 44 -9.68 5.10 -3.92
N LEU A 45 -9.13 5.08 -2.71
CA LEU A 45 -9.80 4.66 -1.49
C LEU A 45 -10.16 5.89 -0.64
N HIS A 46 -11.32 5.85 0.01
CA HIS A 46 -11.65 6.85 1.04
C HIS A 46 -10.75 6.67 2.27
N ALA A 47 -10.63 7.71 3.11
CA ALA A 47 -9.69 7.75 4.25
C ALA A 47 -9.77 6.51 5.17
N THR A 48 -10.97 6.02 5.50
CA THR A 48 -11.14 4.81 6.31
C THR A 48 -10.54 3.58 5.64
N ALA A 49 -10.78 3.40 4.34
CA ALA A 49 -10.23 2.28 3.58
C ALA A 49 -8.71 2.40 3.37
N GLN A 50 -8.16 3.62 3.31
CA GLN A 50 -6.71 3.84 3.33
C GLN A 50 -6.09 3.41 4.67
N ALA A 51 -6.75 3.72 5.80
CA ALA A 51 -6.30 3.27 7.12
C ALA A 51 -6.36 1.74 7.26
N ASP A 52 -7.41 1.10 6.74
CA ASP A 52 -7.52 -0.37 6.74
C ASP A 52 -6.46 -1.02 5.84
N LEU A 53 -6.15 -0.42 4.69
CA LEU A 53 -5.03 -0.83 3.85
C LEU A 53 -3.69 -0.69 4.59
N LEU A 54 -3.44 0.42 5.29
CA LEU A 54 -2.22 0.61 6.08
C LEU A 54 -2.07 -0.49 7.15
N ARG A 55 -3.13 -0.78 7.91
CA ARG A 55 -3.13 -1.88 8.90
C ARG A 55 -2.86 -3.24 8.26
N PHE A 56 -3.44 -3.49 7.09
CA PHE A 56 -3.18 -4.72 6.34
C PHE A 56 -1.70 -4.81 5.94
N LEU A 57 -1.13 -3.76 5.34
CA LEU A 57 0.29 -3.74 4.96
C LEU A 57 1.22 -3.92 6.16
N GLU A 58 0.91 -3.28 7.30
CA GLU A 58 1.66 -3.48 8.55
C GLU A 58 1.60 -4.93 9.06
N SER A 59 0.51 -5.66 8.81
CA SER A 59 0.42 -7.09 9.17
C SER A 59 1.33 -8.00 8.32
N LEU A 60 1.86 -7.49 7.20
CA LEU A 60 2.71 -8.24 6.28
C LEU A 60 4.20 -8.10 6.59
N VAL A 61 4.59 -7.09 7.36
CA VAL A 61 6.00 -6.69 7.52
C VAL A 61 6.86 -7.74 8.23
N ASP A 62 6.23 -8.66 8.99
CA ASP A 62 6.92 -9.77 9.66
C ASP A 62 7.45 -10.82 8.66
N LYS A 63 6.82 -10.91 7.48
CA LYS A 63 7.14 -11.91 6.45
C LYS A 63 7.72 -11.30 5.17
N TYR A 64 7.34 -10.07 4.85
CA TYR A 64 7.65 -9.42 3.58
C TYR A 64 8.21 -8.03 3.83
N GLN A 65 9.19 -7.63 3.03
CA GLN A 65 9.59 -6.23 2.99
C GLN A 65 8.56 -5.46 2.16
N VAL A 66 7.94 -4.44 2.75
CA VAL A 66 6.92 -3.62 2.09
C VAL A 66 7.47 -2.21 1.92
N ILE A 67 7.47 -1.71 0.69
CA ILE A 67 7.82 -0.34 0.32
C ILE A 67 6.67 0.21 -0.50
N TYR A 68 6.14 1.36 -0.10
CA TYR A 68 5.08 2.02 -0.85
C TYR A 68 5.26 3.53 -0.88
N THR A 69 4.71 4.16 -1.91
CA THR A 69 4.60 5.61 -2.05
C THR A 69 3.16 6.04 -1.77
N THR A 70 2.96 7.26 -1.30
CA THR A 70 1.62 7.81 -1.09
C THR A 70 1.68 9.33 -1.03
N HIS A 71 0.69 9.99 -1.61
CA HIS A 71 0.40 11.41 -1.33
C HIS A 71 -0.59 11.59 -0.17
N SER A 72 -1.17 10.51 0.36
CA SER A 72 -2.15 10.58 1.43
C SER A 72 -1.50 10.56 2.82
N PRO A 73 -1.73 11.58 3.68
CA PRO A 73 -1.25 11.58 5.05
C PRO A 73 -1.92 10.50 5.91
N PHE A 74 -3.09 9.98 5.51
CA PHE A 74 -3.78 8.89 6.21
C PHE A 74 -3.08 7.53 6.02
N MET A 75 -2.12 7.45 5.12
CA MET A 75 -1.27 6.29 4.89
C MET A 75 0.11 6.43 5.55
N VAL A 76 0.27 7.34 6.51
CA VAL A 76 1.50 7.51 7.30
C VAL A 76 1.27 6.96 8.71
N GLU A 77 2.09 5.98 9.10
CA GLU A 77 2.03 5.39 10.44
C GLU A 77 2.73 6.30 11.46
N THR A 78 1.93 7.01 12.26
CA THR A 78 2.42 8.07 13.16
C THR A 78 3.27 7.56 14.31
N THR A 79 3.18 6.27 14.67
CA THR A 79 4.01 5.66 15.72
C THR A 79 5.39 5.22 15.24
N LYS A 80 5.62 5.16 13.93
CA LYS A 80 6.84 4.60 13.30
C LYS A 80 7.44 5.56 12.28
N LEU A 81 7.49 6.85 12.61
CA LEU A 81 7.97 7.92 11.73
C LEU A 81 9.39 7.70 11.21
N ASN A 82 10.23 6.97 11.95
CA ASN A 82 11.59 6.62 11.53
C ASN A 82 11.65 5.80 10.22
N ARG A 83 10.54 5.20 9.79
CA ARG A 83 10.40 4.43 8.54
C ARG A 83 9.90 5.28 7.37
N VAL A 84 9.45 6.50 7.64
CA VAL A 84 8.90 7.40 6.64
C VAL A 84 10.03 8.17 5.99
N ARG A 85 9.94 8.40 4.68
CA ARG A 85 10.85 9.25 3.92
C ARG A 85 10.04 10.21 3.09
N THR A 86 10.34 11.50 3.22
CA THR A 86 9.65 12.53 2.46
C THR A 86 10.43 12.78 1.17
N VAL A 87 9.74 12.77 0.04
CA VAL A 87 10.34 13.05 -1.27
C VAL A 87 9.86 14.41 -1.74
N PHE A 88 10.82 15.29 -2.02
CA PHE A 88 10.58 16.60 -2.61
C PHE A 88 11.07 16.60 -4.05
N SER A 89 10.30 17.22 -4.94
CA SER A 89 10.74 17.48 -6.32
C SER A 89 11.15 18.94 -6.45
N ASP A 90 12.41 19.15 -6.80
CA ASP A 90 12.95 20.44 -7.25
C ASP A 90 12.94 20.51 -8.79
N SER A 91 13.24 21.66 -9.38
CA SER A 91 13.18 21.87 -10.85
C SER A 91 13.97 20.85 -11.66
N ASP A 92 15.06 20.33 -11.10
CA ASP A 92 16.00 19.44 -11.80
C ASP A 92 16.30 18.12 -11.06
N SER A 93 15.75 17.91 -9.85
CA SER A 93 16.09 16.72 -9.05
C SER A 93 15.01 16.34 -8.03
N SER A 94 15.06 15.10 -7.54
CA SER A 94 14.27 14.66 -6.39
C SER A 94 15.17 14.50 -5.17
N ILE A 95 14.77 15.13 -4.06
CA ILE A 95 15.49 15.12 -2.79
C ILE A 95 14.72 14.25 -1.80
N ILE A 96 15.39 13.27 -1.20
CA ILE A 96 14.84 12.42 -0.15
C ILE A 96 15.28 13.00 1.20
N SER A 97 14.33 13.25 2.09
CA SER A 97 14.56 13.70 3.46
C SER A 97 14.17 12.62 4.46
N ASP A 98 15.01 12.45 5.49
CA ASP A 98 14.71 11.63 6.68
C ASP A 98 13.74 12.33 7.64
N SER A 99 13.37 13.59 7.36
CA SER A 99 12.42 14.38 8.16
C SER A 99 11.04 14.40 7.52
N ILE A 100 9.99 14.28 8.35
CA ILE A 100 8.59 14.47 7.98
C ILE A 100 8.23 15.95 8.10
#